data_AF-A0AA35W8L5-F1
#
_entry.id   AF-A0AA35W8L5-F1
#
_cell.length_a   1.000
_cell.length_b   1.000
_cell.length_c   1.000
_cell.angle_alpha   90.00
_cell.angle_beta   90.00
_cell.angle_gamma   90.00
#
_symmetry.space_group_name_H-M   'P 1'
#
loop_
_entity.id
_entity.type
_entity.pdbx_description
1 polymer ?
#
loop_
_entity_poly.entity_id
_entity_poly.type
_entity_poly.pdbx_seq_one_letter_code
_entity_poly.pdbx_strand_id
1 'polypeptide(L)'
;MQSPNGTATSSEEAVPIAAALGYPVIVRPSYVLGGRAMQIVYDEELLHEYMNSAVQASPEHPVLIDKYLEEAIEVDVDAISDGNLTVIGGIMEHIEEAGIHSGDSDCVLPPYTLVDEQIEQLKTFTYDLAKALRVRGLMNAQYAIKNDEIYVLEVNPRASRTIPFVSKAIGVPLAKLAARVMAGKTLEELGFTSEIEPAYFSVKAPVFPFNRFPGSNTRLGPEMKSTGEVMGIDTDVSRAFAKAQKACGYTLPLSGNVFISVKNKDKRAIIFIAKKLTDMGFELIATHGTAKVLLRNGMKPELVFSIDRPVSVLQIEDGREIIVVQPNAFTISRIYATGRPDGMRPHGVDSYYDYFIAKLRTYEEQHETREGFELESDEWEILFEESFHRIANAELSLQEDDNEAALRHIDAGIQQIGEFCGECLREEHGEAENITRERYLSNLIEFRSDLEALDTETAESESDEEDILAELERLLNEDDA
;
A
#
# COMPACT_ATOMS: atom_id res chain seq x y z
N MET A 1 12.55 -25.94 -6.96
CA MET A 1 11.26 -26.63 -7.29
C MET A 1 10.41 -25.70 -8.15
N GLN A 2 9.27 -26.13 -8.71
CA GLN A 2 8.31 -25.20 -9.33
C GLN A 2 7.07 -25.11 -8.42
N SER A 3 6.42 -23.94 -8.36
CA SER A 3 5.16 -23.80 -7.62
C SER A 3 4.10 -24.77 -8.17
N PRO A 4 3.26 -25.39 -7.33
CA PRO A 4 2.12 -26.20 -7.80
C PRO A 4 1.28 -25.41 -8.81
N ASN A 5 0.97 -26.03 -9.95
CA ASN A 5 0.31 -25.36 -11.07
C ASN A 5 -0.60 -26.27 -11.89
N GLY A 6 -1.44 -25.66 -12.72
CA GLY A 6 -2.27 -26.31 -13.72
C GLY A 6 -2.57 -25.37 -14.89
N THR A 7 -3.26 -25.89 -15.90
CA THR A 7 -3.65 -25.12 -17.10
C THR A 7 -5.13 -25.30 -17.38
N ALA A 8 -5.80 -24.21 -17.72
CA ALA A 8 -7.23 -24.21 -18.06
C ALA A 8 -7.50 -23.41 -19.33
N THR A 9 -8.53 -23.80 -20.06
CA THR A 9 -9.06 -23.07 -21.22
C THR A 9 -10.45 -22.49 -20.99
N SER A 10 -11.12 -22.89 -19.91
CA SER A 10 -12.43 -22.37 -19.51
C SER A 10 -12.53 -22.20 -17.99
N SER A 11 -13.52 -21.44 -17.54
CA SER A 11 -13.81 -21.25 -16.12
C SER A 11 -14.09 -22.59 -15.41
N GLU A 12 -14.82 -23.49 -16.07
CA GLU A 12 -15.18 -24.81 -15.55
C GLU A 12 -13.95 -25.72 -15.32
N GLU A 13 -12.88 -25.52 -16.09
CA GLU A 13 -11.59 -26.18 -15.88
C GLU A 13 -10.74 -25.46 -14.81
N ALA A 14 -10.78 -24.13 -14.78
CA ALA A 14 -9.94 -23.30 -13.90
C ALA A 14 -10.30 -23.42 -12.42
N VAL A 15 -11.59 -23.39 -12.10
CA VAL A 15 -12.11 -23.45 -10.72
C VAL A 15 -11.62 -24.70 -9.96
N PRO A 16 -11.79 -25.94 -10.46
CA PRO A 16 -11.33 -27.12 -9.73
C PRO A 16 -9.80 -27.16 -9.58
N ILE A 17 -9.05 -26.62 -10.54
CA ILE A 17 -7.58 -26.49 -10.44
C ILE A 17 -7.23 -25.52 -9.31
N ALA A 18 -7.81 -24.31 -9.30
CA ALA A 18 -7.54 -23.30 -8.29
C ALA A 18 -7.95 -23.77 -6.88
N ALA A 19 -9.10 -24.44 -6.76
CA ALA A 19 -9.55 -25.04 -5.50
C ALA A 19 -8.58 -26.12 -4.98
N ALA A 20 -8.04 -26.95 -5.86
CA ALA A 20 -7.06 -27.98 -5.49
C ALA A 20 -5.70 -27.38 -5.07
N LEU A 21 -5.27 -26.28 -5.71
CA LEU A 21 -4.07 -25.53 -5.34
C LEU A 21 -4.26 -24.72 -4.05
N GLY A 22 -5.51 -24.30 -3.79
CA GLY A 22 -5.89 -23.39 -2.71
C GLY A 22 -5.60 -21.93 -3.06
N TYR A 23 -6.52 -21.02 -2.74
CA TYR A 23 -6.34 -19.58 -2.93
C TYR A 23 -5.35 -18.97 -1.92
N PRO A 24 -4.70 -17.83 -2.24
CA PRO A 24 -4.72 -17.16 -3.53
C PRO A 24 -3.91 -17.91 -4.61
N VAL A 25 -4.27 -17.72 -5.87
CA VAL A 25 -3.59 -18.24 -7.07
C VAL A 25 -3.20 -17.08 -7.99
N ILE A 26 -2.16 -17.25 -8.79
CA ILE A 26 -1.82 -16.34 -9.89
C ILE A 26 -2.28 -16.94 -11.21
N VAL A 27 -3.03 -16.17 -11.97
CA VAL A 27 -3.51 -16.55 -13.31
C VAL A 27 -2.69 -15.82 -14.36
N ARG A 28 -2.21 -16.56 -15.35
CA ARG A 28 -1.25 -16.09 -16.35
C ARG A 28 -1.69 -16.50 -17.75
N PRO A 29 -1.99 -15.57 -18.66
CA PRO A 29 -2.21 -15.92 -20.04
C PRO A 29 -0.90 -16.45 -20.66
N SER A 30 -1.01 -17.37 -21.62
CA SER A 30 0.18 -17.81 -22.37
C SER A 30 0.64 -16.73 -23.37
N TYR A 31 1.92 -16.75 -23.74
CA TYR A 31 2.53 -15.90 -24.78
C TYR A 31 2.47 -14.38 -24.55
N VAL A 32 2.37 -13.93 -23.30
CA VAL A 32 2.49 -12.51 -22.95
C VAL A 32 3.87 -12.16 -22.40
N LEU A 33 4.25 -10.89 -22.56
CA LEU A 33 5.42 -10.29 -21.92
C LEU A 33 4.96 -9.18 -20.98
N GLY A 34 5.72 -8.92 -19.92
CA GLY A 34 5.42 -7.83 -18.98
C GLY A 34 4.27 -8.11 -18.01
N GLY A 35 3.90 -9.39 -17.84
CA GLY A 35 2.79 -9.77 -16.97
C GLY A 35 1.42 -9.27 -17.44
N ARG A 36 1.27 -8.97 -18.73
CA ARG A 36 0.02 -8.44 -19.28
C ARG A 36 -1.15 -9.36 -18.97
N ALA A 37 -2.21 -8.78 -18.41
CA ALA A 37 -3.39 -9.51 -17.95
C ALA A 37 -3.08 -10.66 -16.97
N MET A 38 -1.96 -10.61 -16.24
CA MET A 38 -1.79 -11.48 -15.07
C MET A 38 -2.58 -10.91 -13.89
N GLN A 39 -3.12 -11.76 -13.05
CA GLN A 39 -3.87 -11.34 -11.87
C GLN A 39 -3.63 -12.28 -10.70
N ILE A 40 -3.61 -11.74 -9.48
CA ILE A 40 -3.68 -12.53 -8.25
C ILE A 40 -5.16 -12.64 -7.89
N VAL A 41 -5.64 -13.86 -7.79
CA VAL A 41 -7.05 -14.20 -7.56
C VAL A 41 -7.17 -14.81 -6.17
N TYR A 42 -8.02 -14.22 -5.34
CA TYR A 42 -8.15 -14.56 -3.91
C TYR A 42 -9.33 -15.49 -3.60
N ASP A 43 -10.28 -15.60 -4.52
CA ASP A 43 -11.48 -16.40 -4.37
C ASP A 43 -12.01 -16.85 -5.74
N GLU A 44 -13.05 -17.67 -5.71
CA GLU A 44 -13.69 -18.26 -6.89
C GLU A 44 -14.42 -17.21 -7.74
N GLU A 45 -15.03 -16.20 -7.10
CA GLU A 45 -15.76 -15.14 -7.80
C GLU A 45 -14.84 -14.33 -8.70
N LEU A 46 -13.70 -13.88 -8.16
CA LEU A 46 -12.67 -13.19 -8.93
C LEU A 46 -12.06 -14.08 -10.03
N LEU A 47 -11.99 -15.39 -9.83
CA LEU A 47 -11.53 -16.32 -10.86
C LEU A 47 -12.49 -16.35 -12.04
N HIS A 48 -13.80 -16.41 -11.78
CA HIS A 48 -14.82 -16.38 -12.82
C HIS A 48 -14.78 -15.08 -13.63
N GLU A 49 -14.67 -13.93 -12.95
CA GLU A 49 -14.53 -12.63 -13.60
C GLU A 49 -13.30 -12.57 -14.50
N TYR A 50 -12.15 -13.03 -13.99
CA TYR A 50 -10.91 -13.09 -14.75
C TYR A 50 -11.06 -13.99 -15.98
N MET A 51 -11.58 -15.22 -15.82
CA MET A 51 -11.68 -16.16 -16.94
C MET A 51 -12.66 -15.66 -18.01
N ASN A 52 -13.76 -15.01 -17.62
CA ASN A 52 -14.70 -14.42 -18.57
C ASN A 52 -14.11 -13.27 -19.39
N SER A 53 -13.18 -12.50 -18.82
CA SER A 53 -12.52 -11.37 -19.51
C SER A 53 -11.28 -11.79 -20.29
N ALA A 54 -10.42 -12.64 -19.71
CA ALA A 54 -9.14 -13.06 -20.28
C ALA A 54 -9.29 -14.11 -21.40
N VAL A 55 -10.18 -15.10 -21.25
CA VAL A 55 -10.37 -16.16 -22.26
C VAL A 55 -10.98 -15.59 -23.54
N GLN A 56 -11.85 -14.57 -23.44
CA GLN A 56 -12.41 -13.90 -24.62
C GLN A 56 -11.33 -13.22 -25.48
N ALA A 57 -10.25 -12.74 -24.86
CA ALA A 57 -9.16 -12.07 -25.56
C ALA A 57 -8.22 -13.05 -26.29
N SER A 58 -8.16 -14.32 -25.87
CA SER A 58 -7.27 -15.33 -26.48
C SER A 58 -7.80 -16.77 -26.35
N PRO A 59 -8.86 -17.16 -27.07
CA PRO A 59 -9.52 -18.47 -26.92
C PRO A 59 -8.63 -19.67 -27.26
N GLU A 60 -7.60 -19.48 -28.08
CA GLU A 60 -6.71 -20.55 -28.55
C GLU A 60 -5.52 -20.81 -27.61
N HIS A 61 -5.39 -20.08 -26.50
CA HIS A 61 -4.24 -20.17 -25.60
C HIS A 61 -4.65 -20.47 -24.16
N PRO A 62 -4.07 -21.50 -23.53
CA PRO A 62 -4.40 -21.84 -22.15
C PRO A 62 -3.93 -20.75 -21.18
N VAL A 63 -4.67 -20.61 -20.09
CA VAL A 63 -4.28 -19.84 -18.91
C VAL A 63 -3.56 -20.78 -17.95
N LEU A 64 -2.36 -20.40 -17.52
CA LEU A 64 -1.66 -21.05 -16.42
C LEU A 64 -2.22 -20.54 -15.09
N ILE A 65 -2.43 -21.46 -14.16
CA ILE A 65 -2.88 -21.19 -12.79
C ILE A 65 -1.82 -21.74 -11.87
N ASP A 66 -1.12 -20.87 -11.15
CA ASP A 66 -0.06 -21.26 -10.21
C ASP A 66 -0.47 -20.87 -8.78
N LYS A 67 0.00 -21.64 -7.80
CA LYS A 67 -0.13 -21.24 -6.40
C LYS A 67 0.65 -19.95 -6.18
N TYR A 68 -0.01 -18.91 -5.66
CA TYR A 68 0.64 -17.65 -5.34
C TYR A 68 1.51 -17.82 -4.08
N LEU A 69 2.78 -17.45 -4.21
CA LEU A 69 3.78 -17.54 -3.15
C LEU A 69 3.82 -16.21 -2.39
N GLU A 70 2.83 -15.97 -1.53
CA GLU A 70 2.79 -14.78 -0.67
C GLU A 70 4.07 -14.65 0.17
N GLU A 71 4.55 -13.43 0.44
CA GLU A 71 5.70 -13.15 1.31
C GLU A 71 7.01 -13.82 0.86
N ALA A 72 7.10 -14.15 -0.44
CA ALA A 72 8.33 -14.68 -1.01
C ALA A 72 9.23 -13.55 -1.51
N ILE A 73 10.54 -13.69 -1.30
CA ILE A 73 11.54 -12.80 -1.90
C ILE A 73 11.68 -13.17 -3.38
N GLU A 74 11.53 -12.20 -4.28
CA GLU A 74 11.79 -12.41 -5.70
C GLU A 74 13.26 -12.14 -6.04
N VAL A 75 13.84 -12.99 -6.90
CA VAL A 75 15.25 -12.90 -7.30
C VAL A 75 15.38 -13.07 -8.81
N ASP A 76 16.06 -12.13 -9.45
CA ASP A 76 16.48 -12.22 -10.86
C ASP A 76 17.94 -12.66 -10.95
N VAL A 77 18.24 -13.64 -11.81
CA VAL A 77 19.62 -14.04 -12.13
C VAL A 77 19.86 -13.90 -13.61
N ASP A 78 20.78 -13.01 -13.99
CA ASP A 78 21.22 -12.84 -15.37
C ASP A 78 22.54 -13.60 -15.59
N ALA A 79 22.62 -14.36 -16.68
CA ALA A 79 23.80 -15.17 -17.02
C ALA A 79 24.10 -15.18 -18.53
N ILE A 80 25.36 -15.49 -18.87
CA ILE A 80 25.79 -15.82 -20.24
C ILE A 80 26.24 -17.28 -20.28
N SER A 81 25.78 -18.03 -21.27
CA SER A 81 26.25 -19.39 -21.55
C SER A 81 26.81 -19.47 -22.96
N ASP A 82 27.95 -20.14 -23.14
CA ASP A 82 28.46 -20.53 -24.47
C ASP A 82 28.10 -21.99 -24.84
N GLY A 83 27.31 -22.66 -24.00
CA GLY A 83 26.91 -24.06 -24.12
C GLY A 83 27.85 -25.04 -23.42
N ASN A 84 29.08 -24.64 -23.07
CA ASN A 84 30.01 -25.41 -22.26
C ASN A 84 30.16 -24.80 -20.86
N LEU A 85 30.41 -23.49 -20.80
CA LEU A 85 30.53 -22.68 -19.59
C LEU A 85 29.35 -21.72 -19.49
N THR A 86 28.79 -21.59 -18.29
CA THR A 86 27.82 -20.56 -17.94
C THR A 86 28.40 -19.70 -16.83
N VAL A 87 28.38 -18.38 -17.02
CA VAL A 87 28.86 -17.41 -16.03
C VAL A 87 27.72 -16.47 -15.68
N ILE A 88 27.48 -16.31 -14.38
CA ILE A 88 26.48 -15.39 -13.86
C ILE A 88 27.03 -13.97 -13.98
N GLY A 89 26.21 -13.11 -14.57
CA GLY A 89 26.47 -11.67 -14.66
C GLY A 89 26.04 -10.94 -13.40
N GLY A 90 24.96 -11.38 -12.75
CA GLY A 90 24.53 -10.83 -11.47
C GLY A 90 23.28 -11.51 -10.93
N ILE A 91 23.20 -11.54 -9.60
CA ILE A 91 22.03 -11.97 -8.83
C ILE A 91 21.44 -10.71 -8.22
N MET A 92 20.15 -10.48 -8.45
CA MET A 92 19.44 -9.28 -8.03
C MET A 92 18.30 -9.68 -7.10
N GLU A 93 18.34 -9.20 -5.88
CA GLU A 93 17.27 -9.38 -4.89
C GLU A 93 16.27 -8.24 -5.00
N HIS A 94 14.99 -8.55 -5.15
CA HIS A 94 13.94 -7.52 -5.19
C HIS A 94 13.61 -7.04 -3.77
N ILE A 95 13.21 -5.77 -3.65
CA ILE A 95 12.74 -5.20 -2.37
C ILE A 95 11.27 -5.55 -2.14
N GLU A 96 10.45 -5.45 -3.19
CA GLU A 96 9.08 -5.93 -3.21
C GLU A 96 9.01 -7.45 -3.19
N GLU A 97 7.92 -7.98 -2.61
CA GLU A 97 7.64 -9.41 -2.61
C GLU A 97 7.23 -9.91 -4.01
N ALA A 98 7.40 -11.22 -4.22
CA ALA A 98 6.92 -11.88 -5.42
C ALA A 98 5.42 -11.62 -5.62
N GLY A 99 5.03 -11.25 -6.83
CA GLY A 99 3.66 -10.80 -7.16
C GLY A 99 3.58 -9.33 -7.54
N ILE A 100 4.61 -8.55 -7.20
CA ILE A 100 4.92 -7.32 -7.94
C ILE A 100 5.81 -7.69 -9.10
N HIS A 101 5.43 -7.27 -10.31
CA HIS A 101 6.18 -7.62 -11.50
C HIS A 101 7.63 -7.09 -11.44
N SER A 102 8.64 -7.93 -11.74
CA SER A 102 10.08 -7.60 -11.73
C SER A 102 10.49 -6.27 -12.39
N GLY A 103 9.76 -5.85 -13.42
CA GLY A 103 9.96 -4.55 -14.07
C GLY A 103 9.64 -3.35 -13.17
N ASP A 104 8.65 -3.50 -12.29
CA ASP A 104 8.13 -2.49 -11.36
C ASP A 104 8.69 -2.61 -9.94
N SER A 105 9.49 -3.65 -9.66
CA SER A 105 10.20 -3.80 -8.39
C SER A 105 11.50 -2.99 -8.38
N ASP A 106 11.84 -2.43 -7.23
CA ASP A 106 13.21 -2.07 -6.90
C ASP A 106 14.04 -3.36 -6.74
N CYS A 107 15.30 -3.36 -7.19
CA CYS A 107 16.18 -4.50 -6.97
C CYS A 107 17.62 -4.11 -6.64
N VAL A 108 18.30 -4.96 -5.89
CA VAL A 108 19.63 -4.73 -5.31
C VAL A 108 20.62 -5.76 -5.83
N LEU A 109 21.80 -5.29 -6.25
CA LEU A 109 22.95 -6.11 -6.63
C LEU A 109 24.20 -5.63 -5.87
N PRO A 110 24.91 -6.50 -5.14
CA PRO A 110 24.57 -7.90 -4.84
C PRO A 110 23.35 -8.02 -3.91
N PRO A 111 22.77 -9.22 -3.71
CA PRO A 111 21.75 -9.47 -2.70
C PRO A 111 22.19 -9.00 -1.31
N TYR A 112 21.25 -8.53 -0.50
CA TYR A 112 21.54 -7.88 0.78
C TYR A 112 20.92 -8.59 1.98
N THR A 113 19.94 -9.47 1.78
CA THR A 113 19.36 -10.30 2.86
C THR A 113 19.56 -11.80 2.66
N LEU A 114 19.81 -12.25 1.43
CA LEU A 114 20.01 -13.67 1.14
C LEU A 114 21.27 -14.23 1.79
N VAL A 115 21.19 -15.46 2.30
CA VAL A 115 22.34 -16.17 2.86
C VAL A 115 23.16 -16.86 1.77
N ASP A 116 24.45 -17.07 2.01
CA ASP A 116 25.39 -17.68 1.04
C ASP A 116 24.88 -19.02 0.47
N GLU A 117 24.23 -19.85 1.30
CA GLU A 117 23.67 -21.12 0.84
C GLU A 117 22.57 -20.93 -0.21
N GLN A 118 21.68 -19.97 -0.02
CA GLN A 118 20.62 -19.64 -0.99
C GLN A 118 21.23 -19.13 -2.29
N ILE A 119 22.26 -18.27 -2.18
CA ILE A 119 22.99 -17.74 -3.34
C ILE A 119 23.60 -18.89 -4.15
N GLU A 120 24.33 -19.81 -3.52
CA GLU A 120 24.95 -20.95 -4.22
C GLU A 120 23.93 -21.92 -4.82
N GLN A 121 22.78 -22.10 -4.18
CA GLN A 121 21.68 -22.87 -4.76
C GLN A 121 21.08 -22.19 -6.01
N LEU A 122 20.85 -20.87 -5.98
CA LEU A 122 20.41 -20.10 -7.15
C LEU A 122 21.40 -20.24 -8.32
N LYS A 123 22.70 -20.17 -8.03
CA LYS A 123 23.75 -20.36 -9.05
C LYS A 123 23.65 -21.75 -9.69
N THR A 124 23.56 -22.78 -8.85
CA THR A 124 23.44 -24.18 -9.30
C THR A 124 22.22 -24.38 -10.20
N PHE A 125 21.05 -23.91 -9.77
CA PHE A 125 19.83 -23.99 -10.59
C PHE A 125 19.97 -23.24 -11.91
N THR A 126 20.61 -22.07 -11.91
CA THR A 126 20.84 -21.28 -13.12
C THR A 126 21.71 -22.05 -14.12
N TYR A 127 22.79 -22.69 -13.65
CA TYR A 127 23.67 -23.50 -14.49
C TYR A 127 22.96 -24.74 -15.06
N ASP A 128 22.18 -25.43 -14.24
CA ASP A 128 21.42 -26.60 -14.68
C ASP A 128 20.37 -26.23 -15.73
N LEU A 129 19.67 -25.12 -15.53
CA LEU A 129 18.69 -24.58 -16.49
C LEU A 129 19.37 -24.16 -17.80
N ALA A 130 20.51 -23.45 -17.72
CA ALA A 130 21.29 -23.06 -18.89
C ALA A 130 21.66 -24.26 -19.77
N LYS A 131 22.12 -25.33 -19.12
CA LYS A 131 22.51 -26.58 -19.77
C LYS A 131 21.31 -27.33 -20.34
N ALA A 132 20.24 -27.49 -19.57
CA ALA A 132 19.04 -28.21 -20.00
C ALA A 132 18.37 -27.53 -21.21
N LEU A 133 18.31 -26.20 -21.21
CA LEU A 133 17.74 -25.38 -22.28
C LEU A 133 18.72 -25.12 -23.43
N ARG A 134 19.97 -25.60 -23.34
CA ARG A 134 21.02 -25.43 -24.35
C ARG A 134 21.26 -23.96 -24.71
N VAL A 135 21.25 -23.10 -23.71
CA VAL A 135 21.42 -21.65 -23.88
C VAL A 135 22.76 -21.36 -24.55
N ARG A 136 22.73 -20.49 -25.56
CA ARG A 136 23.91 -19.87 -26.19
C ARG A 136 23.69 -18.37 -26.32
N GLY A 137 24.39 -17.59 -25.50
CA GLY A 137 24.15 -16.16 -25.33
C GLY A 137 23.59 -15.86 -23.94
N LEU A 138 22.69 -14.88 -23.85
CA LEU A 138 22.09 -14.44 -22.59
C LEU A 138 20.93 -15.34 -22.17
N MET A 139 20.78 -15.46 -20.85
CA MET A 139 19.56 -15.92 -20.21
C MET A 139 19.30 -15.14 -18.94
N ASN A 140 18.03 -15.16 -18.54
CA ASN A 140 17.54 -14.67 -17.26
C ASN A 140 16.69 -15.76 -16.61
N ALA A 141 16.86 -15.97 -15.31
CA ALA A 141 16.03 -16.88 -14.53
C ALA A 141 15.46 -16.12 -13.33
N GLN A 142 14.15 -16.25 -13.12
CA GLN A 142 13.42 -15.64 -12.01
C GLN A 142 13.06 -16.69 -10.98
N TYR A 143 13.31 -16.38 -9.73
CA TYR A 143 13.08 -17.25 -8.60
C TYR A 143 12.25 -16.56 -7.52
N ALA A 144 11.56 -17.35 -6.72
CA ALA A 144 10.95 -16.92 -5.46
C ALA A 144 11.52 -17.75 -4.33
N ILE A 145 11.84 -17.11 -3.20
CA ILE A 145 12.36 -17.77 -2.00
C ILE A 145 11.33 -17.61 -0.88
N LYS A 146 10.81 -18.73 -0.38
CA LYS A 146 9.84 -18.76 0.71
C LYS A 146 10.16 -19.89 1.68
N ASN A 147 10.23 -19.59 2.97
CA ASN A 147 10.59 -20.56 4.02
C ASN A 147 11.87 -21.35 3.68
N ASP A 148 12.90 -20.66 3.21
CA ASP A 148 14.18 -21.21 2.75
C ASP A 148 14.11 -22.13 1.52
N GLU A 149 12.94 -22.31 0.91
CA GLU A 149 12.77 -23.06 -0.32
C GLU A 149 12.79 -22.13 -1.54
N ILE A 150 13.55 -22.56 -2.56
CA ILE A 150 13.69 -21.83 -3.82
C ILE A 150 12.77 -22.44 -4.89
N TYR A 151 11.91 -21.57 -5.43
CA TYR A 151 10.96 -21.85 -6.49
C TYR A 151 11.40 -21.17 -7.79
N VAL A 152 11.39 -21.89 -8.90
CA VAL A 152 11.59 -21.31 -10.24
C VAL A 152 10.26 -20.73 -10.70
N LEU A 153 10.24 -19.44 -11.02
CA LEU A 153 9.08 -18.74 -11.56
C LEU A 153 9.02 -18.84 -13.07
N GLU A 154 10.09 -18.39 -13.74
CA GLU A 154 10.25 -18.47 -15.19
C GLU A 154 11.73 -18.43 -15.61
N VAL A 155 11.99 -18.88 -16.83
CA VAL A 155 13.31 -18.78 -17.47
C VAL A 155 13.16 -18.18 -18.86
N ASN A 156 13.90 -17.10 -19.09
CA ASN A 156 13.93 -16.37 -20.33
C ASN A 156 15.29 -16.63 -21.03
N PRO A 157 15.37 -17.54 -22.02
CA PRO A 157 16.62 -17.84 -22.75
C PRO A 157 16.94 -16.75 -23.80
N ARG A 158 16.97 -15.50 -23.34
CA ARG A 158 17.20 -14.28 -24.12
C ARG A 158 17.74 -13.18 -23.20
N ALA A 159 18.05 -12.03 -23.78
CA ALA A 159 18.31 -10.83 -22.99
C ALA A 159 17.06 -10.40 -22.19
N SER A 160 17.25 -10.13 -20.91
CA SER A 160 16.30 -9.46 -20.02
C SER A 160 16.50 -7.94 -20.05
N ARG A 161 15.55 -7.21 -19.48
CA ARG A 161 15.64 -5.75 -19.33
C ARG A 161 16.72 -5.31 -18.34
N THR A 162 17.14 -6.19 -17.44
CA THR A 162 18.13 -5.96 -16.38
C THR A 162 19.58 -6.02 -16.86
N ILE A 163 19.85 -6.57 -18.06
CA ILE A 163 21.21 -6.68 -18.62
C ILE A 163 21.99 -5.35 -18.65
N PRO A 164 21.41 -4.20 -19.04
CA PRO A 164 22.11 -2.92 -18.98
C PRO A 164 22.48 -2.52 -17.55
N PHE A 165 21.56 -2.70 -16.59
CA PHE A 165 21.81 -2.44 -15.16
C PHE A 165 22.95 -3.32 -14.62
N VAL A 166 22.86 -4.65 -14.81
CA VAL A 166 23.90 -5.59 -14.38
C VAL A 166 25.24 -5.26 -15.02
N SER A 167 25.26 -5.01 -16.34
CA SER A 167 26.48 -4.65 -17.06
C SER A 167 27.15 -3.38 -16.50
N LYS A 168 26.35 -2.41 -16.06
CA LYS A 168 26.86 -1.19 -15.43
C LYS A 168 27.34 -1.44 -14.00
N ALA A 169 26.64 -2.27 -13.24
CA ALA A 169 27.02 -2.62 -11.87
C ALA A 169 28.38 -3.34 -11.83
N ILE A 170 28.60 -4.32 -12.70
CA ILE A 170 29.86 -5.11 -12.70
C ILE A 170 30.94 -4.58 -13.65
N GLY A 171 30.63 -3.54 -14.46
CA GLY A 171 31.56 -2.96 -15.42
C GLY A 171 31.87 -3.82 -16.65
N VAL A 172 31.05 -4.84 -16.94
CA VAL A 172 31.23 -5.78 -18.05
C VAL A 172 30.10 -5.62 -19.08
N PRO A 173 30.39 -5.47 -20.38
CA PRO A 173 29.37 -5.31 -21.40
C PRO A 173 28.74 -6.68 -21.78
N LEU A 174 27.87 -7.22 -20.93
CA LEU A 174 27.31 -8.56 -21.07
C LEU A 174 26.67 -8.82 -22.44
N ALA A 175 25.86 -7.87 -22.94
CA ALA A 175 25.24 -7.98 -24.26
C ALA A 175 26.28 -8.12 -25.40
N LYS A 176 27.43 -7.45 -25.30
CA LYS A 176 28.51 -7.55 -26.30
C LYS A 176 29.21 -8.89 -26.22
N LEU A 177 29.43 -9.41 -25.01
CA LEU A 177 30.02 -10.74 -24.82
C LEU A 177 29.09 -11.83 -25.37
N ALA A 178 27.81 -11.78 -25.00
CA ALA A 178 26.82 -12.73 -25.48
C ALA A 178 26.64 -12.70 -27.02
N ALA A 179 26.69 -11.52 -27.65
CA ALA A 179 26.67 -11.42 -29.11
C ALA A 179 27.88 -12.12 -29.75
N ARG A 180 29.07 -12.01 -29.14
CA ARG A 180 30.27 -12.74 -29.61
C ARG A 180 30.16 -14.24 -29.37
N VAL A 181 29.53 -14.65 -28.27
CA VAL A 181 29.23 -16.06 -28.00
C VAL A 181 28.30 -16.64 -29.05
N MET A 182 27.21 -15.93 -29.39
CA MET A 182 26.31 -16.33 -30.47
C MET A 182 27.02 -16.38 -31.84
N ALA A 183 28.08 -15.58 -32.04
CA ALA A 183 28.93 -15.62 -33.22
C ALA A 183 30.03 -16.71 -33.19
N GLY A 184 30.06 -17.55 -32.14
CA GLY A 184 30.93 -18.72 -32.05
C GLY A 184 32.17 -18.56 -31.15
N LYS A 185 32.30 -17.46 -30.39
CA LYS A 185 33.36 -17.32 -29.37
C LYS A 185 32.99 -18.04 -28.08
N THR A 186 33.98 -18.60 -27.37
CA THR A 186 33.76 -19.12 -26.01
C THR A 186 33.95 -18.03 -24.97
N LEU A 187 33.40 -18.23 -23.77
CA LEU A 187 33.60 -17.33 -22.64
C LEU A 187 35.08 -17.30 -22.18
N GLU A 188 35.80 -18.41 -22.33
CA GLU A 188 37.24 -18.48 -22.13
C GLU A 188 38.01 -17.57 -23.10
N GLU A 189 37.70 -17.61 -24.40
CA GLU A 189 38.32 -16.71 -25.40
C GLU A 189 38.02 -15.23 -25.13
N LEU A 190 36.88 -14.96 -24.48
CA LEU A 190 36.44 -13.61 -24.14
C LEU A 190 36.95 -13.13 -22.77
N GLY A 191 37.56 -14.01 -21.98
CA GLY A 191 38.10 -13.70 -20.64
C GLY A 191 37.03 -13.43 -19.58
N PHE A 192 35.80 -13.93 -19.76
CA PHE A 192 34.72 -13.81 -18.78
C PHE A 192 34.34 -15.20 -18.28
N THR A 193 35.17 -15.75 -17.39
CA THR A 193 35.09 -17.14 -16.92
C THR A 193 34.58 -17.30 -15.49
N SER A 194 34.40 -16.19 -14.78
CA SER A 194 33.92 -16.16 -13.40
C SER A 194 33.04 -14.94 -13.18
N GLU A 195 32.15 -15.04 -12.20
CA GLU A 195 31.36 -13.92 -11.70
C GLU A 195 32.26 -12.81 -11.14
N ILE A 196 31.77 -11.57 -11.20
CA ILE A 196 32.40 -10.41 -10.59
C ILE A 196 31.49 -9.94 -9.46
N GLU A 197 32.01 -9.96 -8.23
CA GLU A 197 31.34 -9.40 -7.05
C GLU A 197 31.80 -7.95 -6.84
N PRO A 198 30.93 -6.94 -7.04
CA PRO A 198 31.30 -5.55 -6.82
C PRO A 198 31.50 -5.25 -5.33
N ALA A 199 32.46 -4.39 -4.99
CA ALA A 199 32.68 -3.89 -3.62
C ALA A 199 31.70 -2.77 -3.21
N TYR A 200 30.55 -2.70 -3.87
CA TYR A 200 29.52 -1.67 -3.68
C TYR A 200 28.15 -2.26 -4.05
N PHE A 201 27.09 -1.66 -3.50
CA PHE A 201 25.72 -1.94 -3.87
C PHE A 201 25.27 -1.07 -5.03
N SER A 202 24.51 -1.67 -5.93
CA SER A 202 23.79 -1.03 -7.02
C SER A 202 22.30 -1.31 -6.83
N VAL A 203 21.48 -0.27 -6.82
CA VAL A 203 20.02 -0.37 -6.69
C VAL A 203 19.38 0.14 -7.97
N LYS A 204 18.53 -0.68 -8.59
CA LYS A 204 17.64 -0.29 -9.69
C LYS A 204 16.29 0.12 -9.10
N ALA A 205 15.79 1.30 -9.47
CA ALA A 205 14.45 1.75 -9.10
C ALA A 205 13.60 2.06 -10.34
N PRO A 206 12.33 1.66 -10.41
CA PRO A 206 11.45 1.94 -11.55
C PRO A 206 10.86 3.36 -11.51
N VAL A 207 10.63 3.92 -12.69
CA VAL A 207 10.00 5.24 -12.88
C VAL A 207 8.60 5.06 -13.46
N PHE A 208 7.60 5.57 -12.75
CA PHE A 208 6.19 5.38 -13.07
C PHE A 208 5.58 6.62 -13.74
N PRO A 209 4.68 6.43 -14.71
CA PRO A 209 4.00 7.54 -15.38
C PRO A 209 2.68 7.95 -14.69
N PHE A 210 2.45 7.56 -13.43
CA PHE A 210 1.15 7.73 -12.76
C PHE A 210 0.62 9.17 -12.76
N ASN A 211 1.52 10.15 -12.60
CA ASN A 211 1.17 11.57 -12.66
C ASN A 211 0.64 12.03 -14.03
N ARG A 212 0.86 11.27 -15.10
CA ARG A 212 0.35 11.57 -16.44
C ARG A 212 -1.04 10.99 -16.70
N PHE A 213 -1.52 10.10 -15.84
CA PHE A 213 -2.79 9.39 -16.02
C PHE A 213 -3.66 9.48 -14.74
N PRO A 214 -4.22 10.67 -14.43
CA PRO A 214 -5.17 10.81 -13.32
C PRO A 214 -6.34 9.83 -13.45
N GLY A 215 -6.77 9.24 -12.34
CA GLY A 215 -7.83 8.22 -12.32
C GLY A 215 -7.38 6.81 -12.72
N SER A 216 -6.13 6.61 -13.15
CA SER A 216 -5.58 5.28 -13.38
C SER A 216 -5.23 4.56 -12.07
N ASN A 217 -5.28 3.23 -12.09
CA ASN A 217 -4.90 2.43 -10.93
C ASN A 217 -3.37 2.45 -10.71
N THR A 218 -2.94 3.13 -9.65
CA THR A 218 -1.53 3.28 -9.25
C THR A 218 -1.00 2.15 -8.36
N ARG A 219 -1.83 1.16 -8.01
CA ARG A 219 -1.39 -0.02 -7.26
C ARG A 219 -0.48 -0.87 -8.14
N LEU A 220 0.61 -1.36 -7.55
CA LEU A 220 1.43 -2.37 -8.21
C LEU A 220 0.75 -3.74 -8.16
N GLY A 221 1.18 -4.62 -9.05
CA GLY A 221 0.73 -5.98 -9.10
C GLY A 221 1.55 -6.78 -10.11
N PRO A 222 1.00 -7.91 -10.60
CA PRO A 222 1.73 -8.82 -11.48
C PRO A 222 1.89 -8.29 -12.92
N GLU A 223 1.22 -7.18 -13.28
CA GLU A 223 1.39 -6.49 -14.56
C GLU A 223 2.30 -5.26 -14.42
N MET A 224 3.26 -5.12 -15.34
CA MET A 224 4.22 -4.00 -15.39
C MET A 224 3.58 -2.69 -15.82
N LYS A 225 3.86 -1.60 -15.10
CA LYS A 225 3.36 -0.23 -15.36
C LYS A 225 4.48 0.82 -15.50
N SER A 226 5.70 0.52 -15.07
CA SER A 226 6.83 1.44 -15.18
C SER A 226 7.24 1.70 -16.64
N THR A 227 7.81 2.88 -16.88
CA THR A 227 8.23 3.35 -18.21
C THR A 227 9.73 3.53 -18.36
N GLY A 228 10.45 3.53 -17.24
CA GLY A 228 11.90 3.68 -17.18
C GLY A 228 12.44 3.20 -15.86
N GLU A 229 13.74 3.33 -15.68
CA GLU A 229 14.47 2.93 -14.49
C GLU A 229 15.65 3.86 -14.23
N VAL A 230 16.06 3.95 -12.98
CA VAL A 230 17.25 4.69 -12.52
C VAL A 230 18.14 3.79 -11.67
N MET A 231 19.38 4.21 -11.46
CA MET A 231 20.38 3.44 -10.71
C MET A 231 21.02 4.29 -9.62
N GLY A 232 20.99 3.80 -8.38
CA GLY A 232 21.76 4.32 -7.25
C GLY A 232 22.95 3.43 -6.92
N ILE A 233 24.13 4.00 -6.67
CA ILE A 233 25.35 3.25 -6.32
C ILE A 233 25.97 3.82 -5.06
N ASP A 234 26.27 2.95 -4.09
CA ASP A 234 27.02 3.28 -2.88
C ASP A 234 27.64 2.03 -2.25
N THR A 235 28.59 2.23 -1.34
CA THR A 235 29.15 1.14 -0.51
C THR A 235 28.18 0.65 0.57
N ASP A 236 27.12 1.41 0.85
CA ASP A 236 26.06 1.07 1.79
C ASP A 236 24.72 0.95 1.05
N VAL A 237 23.99 -0.14 1.30
CA VAL A 237 22.74 -0.45 0.60
C VAL A 237 21.67 0.63 0.83
N SER A 238 21.55 1.16 2.05
CA SER A 238 20.55 2.19 2.36
C SER A 238 20.84 3.50 1.64
N ARG A 239 22.12 3.90 1.52
CA ARG A 239 22.52 5.06 0.72
C ARG A 239 22.35 4.84 -0.78
N ALA A 240 22.62 3.63 -1.28
CA ALA A 240 22.38 3.29 -2.69
C ALA A 240 20.88 3.37 -3.02
N PHE A 241 20.03 2.84 -2.14
CA PHE A 241 18.57 2.94 -2.24
C PHE A 241 18.10 4.39 -2.21
N ALA A 242 18.54 5.20 -1.24
CA ALA A 242 18.18 6.61 -1.16
C ALA A 242 18.57 7.40 -2.42
N LYS A 243 19.73 7.09 -3.03
CA LYS A 243 20.14 7.67 -4.32
C LYS A 243 19.22 7.27 -5.46
N ALA A 244 18.80 6.01 -5.52
CA ALA A 244 17.88 5.52 -6.54
C ALA A 244 16.49 6.17 -6.41
N GLN A 245 15.94 6.21 -5.19
CA GLN A 245 14.66 6.87 -4.90
C GLN A 245 14.69 8.37 -5.25
N LYS A 246 15.77 9.07 -4.88
CA LYS A 246 15.97 10.47 -5.28
C LYS A 246 16.03 10.65 -6.81
N ALA A 247 16.66 9.72 -7.52
CA ALA A 247 16.73 9.75 -8.99
C ALA A 247 15.37 9.48 -9.66
N CYS A 248 14.47 8.73 -9.02
CA CYS A 248 13.07 8.58 -9.46
C CYS A 248 12.24 9.86 -9.28
N GLY A 249 12.76 10.87 -8.59
CA GLY A 249 12.05 12.10 -8.26
C GLY A 249 11.33 12.06 -6.91
N TYR A 250 11.53 11.01 -6.12
CA TYR A 250 11.03 10.97 -4.75
C TYR A 250 11.95 11.78 -3.84
N THR A 251 11.39 12.78 -3.17
CA THR A 251 12.07 13.47 -2.06
C THR A 251 11.56 12.86 -0.77
N LEU A 252 12.40 12.07 -0.12
CA LEU A 252 12.06 11.49 1.19
C LEU A 252 12.10 12.61 2.24
N PRO A 253 11.01 12.84 2.98
CA PRO A 253 11.00 13.83 4.05
C PRO A 253 11.96 13.40 5.17
N LEU A 254 12.52 14.38 5.88
CA LEU A 254 13.42 14.16 7.02
C LEU A 254 12.76 14.46 8.37
N SER A 255 11.53 14.99 8.34
CA SER A 255 10.70 15.35 9.48
C SER A 255 9.24 15.45 9.03
N GLY A 256 8.29 15.50 9.97
CA GLY A 256 6.87 15.68 9.67
C GLY A 256 6.05 14.46 10.09
N ASN A 257 5.00 14.17 9.34
CA ASN A 257 3.98 13.20 9.73
C ASN A 257 4.04 11.94 8.87
N VAL A 258 3.76 10.78 9.44
CA VAL A 258 3.82 9.50 8.73
C VAL A 258 2.51 8.77 8.89
N PHE A 259 1.80 8.57 7.78
CA PHE A 259 0.56 7.82 7.76
C PHE A 259 0.82 6.32 7.62
N ILE A 260 0.29 5.54 8.56
CA ILE A 260 0.48 4.10 8.63
C ILE A 260 -0.89 3.41 8.67
N SER A 261 -1.20 2.67 7.61
CA SER A 261 -2.37 1.79 7.54
C SER A 261 -1.97 0.47 6.90
N VAL A 262 -2.05 -0.61 7.67
CA VAL A 262 -1.57 -1.93 7.23
C VAL A 262 -2.60 -3.02 7.49
N LYS A 263 -2.51 -4.12 6.72
CA LYS A 263 -3.38 -5.30 6.91
C LYS A 263 -3.06 -5.97 8.23
N ASN A 264 -3.98 -6.80 8.72
CA ASN A 264 -3.81 -7.50 10.01
C ASN A 264 -2.50 -8.30 10.10
N LYS A 265 -2.09 -8.97 9.02
CA LYS A 265 -0.85 -9.78 9.00
C LYS A 265 0.42 -8.94 9.19
N ASP A 266 0.40 -7.70 8.72
CA ASP A 266 1.56 -6.80 8.71
C ASP A 266 1.71 -5.99 10.02
N LYS A 267 0.68 -6.02 10.88
CA LYS A 267 0.65 -5.27 12.15
C LYS A 267 1.82 -5.59 13.09
N ARG A 268 2.39 -6.78 13.01
CA ARG A 268 3.57 -7.13 13.81
C ARG A 268 4.85 -6.52 13.24
N ALA A 269 5.03 -6.56 11.93
CA ALA A 269 6.22 -6.04 11.25
C ALA A 269 6.30 -4.51 11.35
N ILE A 270 5.15 -3.82 11.24
CA ILE A 270 5.10 -2.36 11.24
C ILE A 270 5.56 -1.71 12.55
N ILE A 271 5.48 -2.43 13.69
CA ILE A 271 5.86 -1.91 15.02
C ILE A 271 7.32 -1.42 15.00
N PHE A 272 8.23 -2.22 14.46
CA PHE A 272 9.65 -1.88 14.43
C PHE A 272 9.94 -0.68 13.53
N ILE A 273 9.22 -0.55 12.43
CA ILE A 273 9.35 0.56 11.49
C ILE A 273 8.79 1.84 12.11
N ALA A 274 7.57 1.79 12.66
CA ALA A 274 6.92 2.91 13.32
C ALA A 274 7.75 3.42 14.52
N LYS A 275 8.37 2.51 15.28
CA LYS A 275 9.27 2.89 16.37
C LYS A 275 10.49 3.65 15.86
N LYS A 276 11.16 3.17 14.80
CA LYS A 276 12.30 3.88 14.19
C LYS A 276 11.90 5.28 13.70
N LEU A 277 10.73 5.42 13.10
CA LEU A 277 10.21 6.72 12.65
C LEU A 277 9.95 7.66 13.84
N THR A 278 9.36 7.13 14.91
CA THR A 278 9.15 7.89 16.16
C THR A 278 10.50 8.32 16.77
N ASP A 279 11.48 7.42 16.83
CA ASP A 279 12.83 7.70 17.36
C ASP A 279 13.58 8.74 16.49
N MET A 280 13.22 8.87 15.21
CA MET A 280 13.70 9.91 14.29
C MET A 280 12.95 11.25 14.43
N GLY A 281 11.89 11.31 15.23
CA GLY A 281 11.10 12.52 15.47
C GLY A 281 9.94 12.73 14.50
N PHE A 282 9.51 11.70 13.78
CA PHE A 282 8.26 11.77 13.01
C PHE A 282 7.05 11.58 13.92
N GLU A 283 5.98 12.31 13.65
CA GLU A 283 4.68 12.06 14.27
C GLU A 283 3.92 11.03 13.43
N LEU A 284 3.19 10.13 14.08
CA LEU A 284 2.50 9.04 13.40
C LEU A 284 1.02 9.36 13.25
N ILE A 285 0.44 9.03 12.11
CA ILE A 285 -1.00 9.06 11.84
C ILE A 285 -1.40 7.64 11.45
N ALA A 286 -2.47 7.06 11.97
CA ALA A 286 -2.82 5.67 11.66
C ALA A 286 -4.32 5.38 11.67
N THR A 287 -4.73 4.39 10.88
CA THR A 287 -6.12 3.88 10.91
C THR A 287 -6.40 3.08 12.18
N HIS A 288 -7.66 3.02 12.63
CA HIS A 288 -8.08 2.41 13.90
C HIS A 288 -7.36 1.09 14.24
N GLY A 289 -7.42 0.12 13.31
CA GLY A 289 -6.80 -1.19 13.53
C GLY A 289 -5.28 -1.15 13.68
N THR A 290 -4.62 -0.20 13.02
CA THR A 290 -3.16 0.00 13.08
C THR A 290 -2.78 0.80 14.33
N ALA A 291 -3.49 1.89 14.62
CA ALA A 291 -3.30 2.75 15.78
C ALA A 291 -3.36 1.95 17.09
N LYS A 292 -4.34 1.05 17.24
CA LYS A 292 -4.48 0.17 18.41
C LYS A 292 -3.22 -0.68 18.69
N VAL A 293 -2.54 -1.15 17.64
CA VAL A 293 -1.31 -1.93 17.79
C VAL A 293 -0.14 -1.03 18.15
N LEU A 294 -0.05 0.14 17.55
CA LEU A 294 1.02 1.10 17.83
C LEU A 294 0.94 1.63 19.28
N LEU A 295 -0.27 1.99 19.75
CA LEU A 295 -0.54 2.42 21.13
C LEU A 295 -0.10 1.39 22.17
N ARG A 296 -0.45 0.12 21.95
CA ARG A 296 -0.03 -1.00 22.81
C ARG A 296 1.48 -1.20 22.87
N ASN A 297 2.23 -0.66 21.92
CA ASN A 297 3.70 -0.72 21.86
C ASN A 297 4.36 0.62 22.24
N GLY A 298 3.62 1.51 22.92
CA GLY A 298 4.16 2.75 23.50
C GLY A 298 4.39 3.89 22.51
N MET A 299 3.80 3.82 21.32
CA MET A 299 3.78 4.93 20.35
C MET A 299 2.46 5.69 20.46
N LYS A 300 2.44 6.98 20.11
CA LYS A 300 1.24 7.84 20.17
C LYS A 300 0.83 8.31 18.77
N PRO A 301 0.19 7.46 17.93
CA PRO A 301 -0.31 7.90 16.64
C PRO A 301 -1.60 8.72 16.78
N GLU A 302 -1.76 9.74 15.94
CA GLU A 302 -3.04 10.38 15.68
C GLU A 302 -3.96 9.40 14.92
N LEU A 303 -5.19 9.24 15.39
CA LEU A 303 -6.17 8.34 14.77
C LEU A 303 -6.87 9.03 13.60
N VAL A 304 -7.02 8.30 12.49
CA VAL A 304 -7.91 8.67 11.38
C VAL A 304 -8.83 7.51 11.01
N PHE A 305 -10.07 7.78 10.62
CA PHE A 305 -11.01 6.75 10.15
C PHE A 305 -10.90 6.54 8.65
N SER A 306 -11.29 5.34 8.23
CA SER A 306 -11.47 5.02 6.81
C SER A 306 -12.85 5.50 6.36
N ILE A 307 -12.89 6.35 5.34
CA ILE A 307 -14.09 6.58 4.53
C ILE A 307 -14.44 5.26 3.82
N ASP A 308 -15.73 4.94 3.69
CA ASP A 308 -16.27 3.64 3.28
C ASP A 308 -16.05 3.28 1.79
N ARG A 309 -14.80 3.37 1.35
CA ARG A 309 -14.28 2.86 0.08
C ARG A 309 -12.96 2.12 0.35
N PRO A 310 -12.58 1.12 -0.46
CA PRO A 310 -11.31 0.42 -0.29
C PRO A 310 -10.15 1.31 -0.75
N VAL A 311 -9.81 2.36 0.01
CA VAL A 311 -8.86 3.39 -0.42
C VAL A 311 -7.43 3.07 0.02
N SER A 312 -6.56 2.88 -0.96
CA SER A 312 -5.09 2.86 -0.79
C SER A 312 -4.47 4.25 -0.88
N VAL A 313 -5.27 5.30 -0.71
CA VAL A 313 -4.90 6.70 -0.74
C VAL A 313 -5.94 7.42 0.12
N LEU A 314 -5.81 7.36 1.44
CA LEU A 314 -6.60 8.26 2.28
C LEU A 314 -6.17 9.69 1.92
N GLN A 315 -7.16 10.47 1.51
CA GLN A 315 -7.07 11.88 1.18
C GLN A 315 -6.91 12.66 2.48
N ILE A 316 -5.74 12.57 3.11
CA ILE A 316 -5.34 13.49 4.18
C ILE A 316 -4.77 14.72 3.43
N GLU A 317 -5.70 15.59 3.06
CA GLU A 317 -5.45 16.84 2.36
C GLU A 317 -5.41 18.00 3.37
N ASP A 318 -4.43 18.00 4.25
CA ASP A 318 -4.15 19.09 5.20
C ASP A 318 -2.76 19.72 4.98
N GLY A 319 -2.09 19.36 3.87
CA GLY A 319 -0.75 19.87 3.56
C GLY A 319 0.37 19.20 4.37
N ARG A 320 0.07 18.14 5.14
CA ARG A 320 1.09 17.31 5.78
C ARG A 320 1.77 16.42 4.73
N GLU A 321 3.10 16.43 4.71
CA GLU A 321 3.86 15.44 3.93
C GLU A 321 3.60 14.07 4.56
N ILE A 322 2.95 13.18 3.82
CA ILE A 322 2.57 11.86 4.33
C ILE A 322 3.49 10.81 3.72
N ILE A 323 4.16 10.02 4.55
CA ILE A 323 4.83 8.80 4.12
C ILE A 323 3.84 7.65 4.22
N VAL A 324 3.40 7.07 3.10
CA VAL A 324 2.67 5.79 3.13
C VAL A 324 3.68 4.66 3.23
N VAL A 325 3.70 3.93 4.35
CA VAL A 325 4.56 2.76 4.55
C VAL A 325 3.81 1.49 4.13
N GLN A 326 4.28 0.85 3.06
CA GLN A 326 3.95 -0.56 2.81
C GLN A 326 5.07 -1.43 3.37
N PRO A 327 4.82 -2.25 4.40
CA PRO A 327 5.84 -3.16 4.91
C PRO A 327 5.97 -4.40 3.99
N ASN A 328 7.20 -4.85 3.81
CA ASN A 328 7.53 -6.27 3.61
C ASN A 328 8.17 -6.77 4.93
N ALA A 329 8.31 -8.08 5.13
CA ALA A 329 8.73 -8.75 6.37
C ALA A 329 9.89 -8.08 7.15
N PHE A 330 10.78 -7.33 6.46
CA PHE A 330 11.90 -6.62 7.08
C PHE A 330 12.16 -5.17 6.58
N THR A 331 11.33 -4.59 5.70
CA THR A 331 11.63 -3.31 5.01
C THR A 331 10.39 -2.49 4.62
N ILE A 332 10.58 -1.19 4.34
CA ILE A 332 9.57 -0.31 3.73
C ILE A 332 9.66 -0.51 2.20
N SER A 333 8.66 -1.13 1.58
CA SER A 333 8.64 -1.35 0.12
C SER A 333 8.35 -0.09 -0.67
N ARG A 334 7.75 0.93 -0.04
CA ARG A 334 7.46 2.21 -0.69
C ARG A 334 7.33 3.36 0.28
N ILE A 335 7.79 4.52 -0.15
CA ILE A 335 7.52 5.82 0.47
C ILE A 335 7.09 6.76 -0.64
N TYR A 336 5.86 7.26 -0.57
CA TYR A 336 5.42 8.36 -1.41
C TYR A 336 4.98 9.51 -0.54
N ALA A 337 5.58 10.68 -0.76
CA ALA A 337 5.06 11.95 -0.27
C ALA A 337 3.90 12.36 -1.18
N THR A 338 2.67 12.37 -0.66
CA THR A 338 1.55 13.02 -1.33
C THR A 338 1.58 14.51 -0.99
N GLY A 339 2.06 15.33 -1.91
CA GLY A 339 1.61 16.72 -2.07
C GLY A 339 0.50 16.75 -3.13
N ARG A 340 -0.58 17.51 -2.88
CA ARG A 340 -1.92 17.29 -3.46
C ARG A 340 -1.99 17.11 -5.00
N PRO A 341 -2.87 16.22 -5.52
CA PRO A 341 -3.08 16.00 -6.97
C PRO A 341 -3.88 17.07 -7.73
N ASP A 342 -4.51 18.05 -7.09
CA ASP A 342 -5.56 18.89 -7.72
C ASP A 342 -5.31 20.41 -7.71
N GLY A 343 -4.30 20.91 -7.01
CA GLY A 343 -3.86 22.31 -7.17
C GLY A 343 -4.80 23.40 -6.66
N MET A 344 -5.89 23.10 -5.93
CA MET A 344 -6.70 24.11 -5.22
C MET A 344 -7.36 23.58 -3.94
N ARG A 345 -6.81 23.91 -2.77
CA ARG A 345 -7.64 24.48 -1.68
C ARG A 345 -7.12 25.87 -1.34
N PRO A 346 -7.97 26.79 -0.85
CA PRO A 346 -7.54 28.11 -0.43
C PRO A 346 -6.44 27.99 0.63
N HIS A 347 -5.44 28.84 0.56
CA HIS A 347 -4.42 28.94 1.61
C HIS A 347 -5.07 29.30 2.95
N GLY A 348 -4.86 28.49 4.01
CA GLY A 348 -5.06 28.92 5.40
C GLY A 348 -6.29 28.43 6.16
N VAL A 349 -6.82 27.23 5.89
CA VAL A 349 -7.84 26.58 6.74
C VAL A 349 -7.37 25.22 7.21
N ASP A 350 -7.41 25.01 8.53
CA ASP A 350 -6.79 23.88 9.25
C ASP A 350 -7.70 22.63 9.36
N SER A 351 -9.01 22.75 9.09
CA SER A 351 -10.00 21.63 9.16
C SER A 351 -11.14 21.74 8.12
N TYR A 352 -11.92 20.66 7.84
CA TYR A 352 -13.10 20.78 6.95
C TYR A 352 -14.19 21.63 7.59
N TYR A 353 -14.31 21.61 8.92
CA TYR A 353 -15.17 22.56 9.64
C TYR A 353 -14.79 24.01 9.31
N ASP A 354 -13.50 24.37 9.38
CA ASP A 354 -13.05 25.74 9.05
C ASP A 354 -13.28 26.09 7.58
N TYR A 355 -13.18 25.10 6.68
CA TYR A 355 -13.53 25.26 5.27
C TYR A 355 -15.02 25.56 5.08
N PHE A 356 -15.92 24.80 5.72
CA PHE A 356 -17.37 25.04 5.61
C PHE A 356 -17.81 26.32 6.30
N ILE A 357 -17.16 26.71 7.40
CA ILE A 357 -17.34 28.03 8.03
C ILE A 357 -16.87 29.15 7.10
N ALA A 358 -15.73 28.99 6.42
CA ALA A 358 -15.29 29.97 5.42
C ALA A 358 -16.24 30.05 4.23
N LYS A 359 -16.80 28.91 3.80
CA LYS A 359 -17.82 28.82 2.74
C LYS A 359 -19.10 29.55 3.14
N LEU A 360 -19.60 29.35 4.36
CA LEU A 360 -20.74 30.08 4.93
C LEU A 360 -20.47 31.59 5.00
N ARG A 361 -19.30 32.01 5.51
CA ARG A 361 -18.92 33.43 5.58
C ARG A 361 -18.87 34.07 4.19
N THR A 362 -18.32 33.36 3.21
CA THR A 362 -18.28 33.83 1.82
C THR A 362 -19.69 33.99 1.24
N TYR A 363 -20.59 33.05 1.54
CA TYR A 363 -22.00 33.15 1.15
C TYR A 363 -22.69 34.36 1.80
N GLU A 364 -22.48 34.54 3.10
CA GLU A 364 -23.03 35.66 3.89
C GLU A 364 -22.53 37.02 3.36
N GLU A 365 -21.25 37.13 3.00
CA GLU A 365 -20.69 38.35 2.37
C GLU A 365 -21.31 38.65 1.00
N GLN A 366 -21.69 37.62 0.25
CA GLN A 366 -22.25 37.77 -1.10
C GLN A 366 -23.76 38.05 -1.11
N HIS A 367 -24.48 37.51 -0.13
CA HIS A 367 -25.95 37.55 -0.10
C HIS A 367 -26.50 38.43 1.03
N GLU A 368 -25.63 38.97 1.89
CA GLU A 368 -25.98 39.74 3.09
C GLU A 368 -26.93 38.97 4.06
N THR A 369 -26.98 37.64 3.92
CA THR A 369 -27.79 36.72 4.73
C THR A 369 -27.14 35.33 4.76
N ARG A 370 -27.48 34.56 5.80
CA ARG A 370 -27.17 33.12 5.90
C ARG A 370 -28.32 32.23 5.41
N GLU A 371 -29.53 32.80 5.26
CA GLU A 371 -30.70 32.07 4.81
C GLU A 371 -30.51 31.55 3.38
N GLY A 372 -30.76 30.25 3.17
CA GLY A 372 -30.59 29.57 1.88
C GLY A 372 -29.16 29.10 1.59
N PHE A 373 -28.24 29.16 2.56
CA PHE A 373 -26.95 28.48 2.46
C PHE A 373 -27.15 26.97 2.67
N GLU A 374 -26.84 26.18 1.65
CA GLU A 374 -26.96 24.72 1.68
C GLU A 374 -25.60 24.06 1.43
N LEU A 375 -25.42 22.92 2.08
CA LEU A 375 -24.36 21.97 1.75
C LEU A 375 -24.95 20.90 0.83
N GLU A 376 -24.17 20.48 -0.15
CA GLU A 376 -24.54 19.36 -1.01
C GLU A 376 -24.52 18.04 -0.22
N SER A 377 -25.19 16.99 -0.71
CA SER A 377 -25.33 15.73 0.04
C SER A 377 -23.99 15.05 0.39
N ASP A 378 -22.97 15.20 -0.45
CA ASP A 378 -21.61 14.72 -0.21
C ASP A 378 -20.84 15.60 0.79
N GLU A 379 -21.11 16.91 0.81
CA GLU A 379 -20.54 17.83 1.80
C GLU A 379 -21.10 17.59 3.21
N TRP A 380 -22.38 17.23 3.30
CA TRP A 380 -23.01 16.79 4.54
C TRP A 380 -22.35 15.54 5.13
N GLU A 381 -22.06 14.57 4.28
CA GLU A 381 -21.39 13.33 4.67
C GLU A 381 -19.96 13.62 5.19
N ILE A 382 -19.22 14.49 4.51
CA ILE A 382 -17.86 14.90 4.92
C ILE A 382 -17.85 15.62 6.29
N LEU A 383 -18.80 16.52 6.54
CA LEU A 383 -18.89 17.24 7.81
C LEU A 383 -19.33 16.32 8.96
N PHE A 384 -20.24 15.38 8.68
CA PHE A 384 -20.67 14.35 9.62
C PHE A 384 -19.50 13.42 10.01
N GLU A 385 -18.69 13.00 9.04
CA GLU A 385 -17.49 12.20 9.29
C GLU A 385 -16.45 12.96 10.13
N GLU A 386 -16.20 14.26 9.87
CA GLU A 386 -15.27 15.04 10.70
C GLU A 386 -15.74 15.16 12.17
N SER A 387 -17.06 15.27 12.39
CA SER A 387 -17.64 15.26 13.73
C SER A 387 -17.34 13.95 14.46
N PHE A 388 -17.51 12.82 13.78
CA PHE A 388 -17.20 11.49 14.30
C PHE A 388 -15.70 11.33 14.61
N HIS A 389 -14.82 11.88 13.76
CA HIS A 389 -13.37 11.87 14.00
C HIS A 389 -12.98 12.61 15.28
N ARG A 390 -13.58 13.77 15.54
CA ARG A 390 -13.32 14.54 16.77
C ARG A 390 -13.83 13.82 18.02
N ILE A 391 -14.99 13.19 17.93
CA ILE A 391 -15.59 12.37 18.99
C ILE A 391 -14.70 11.17 19.34
N ALA A 392 -14.20 10.43 18.36
CA ALA A 392 -13.40 9.25 18.67
C ALA A 392 -11.93 9.56 19.05
N ASN A 393 -11.38 10.68 18.59
CA ASN A 393 -10.13 11.21 19.14
C ASN A 393 -10.27 11.59 20.62
N ALA A 394 -11.49 11.92 21.06
CA ALA A 394 -11.80 12.14 22.45
C ALA A 394 -11.67 10.88 23.30
N GLU A 395 -12.30 9.79 22.87
CA GLU A 395 -12.26 8.49 23.54
C GLU A 395 -10.85 7.98 23.76
N LEU A 396 -9.95 8.22 22.80
CA LEU A 396 -8.55 7.84 22.91
C LEU A 396 -7.76 8.73 23.88
N SER A 397 -8.12 10.01 23.98
CA SER A 397 -7.47 10.98 24.86
C SER A 397 -7.89 10.81 26.33
N LEU A 398 -9.07 10.23 26.58
CA LEU A 398 -9.62 9.87 27.89
C LEU A 398 -8.87 8.72 28.62
N GLN A 399 -7.80 8.19 28.03
CA GLN A 399 -6.91 7.22 28.68
C GLN A 399 -5.71 7.86 29.39
N GLU A 400 -5.64 9.20 29.48
CA GLU A 400 -4.62 9.95 30.24
C GLU A 400 -5.25 10.65 31.47
N ASP A 401 -4.44 10.87 32.53
CA ASP A 401 -4.83 11.31 33.89
C ASP A 401 -5.54 12.71 34.01
N ASP A 402 -5.93 13.37 32.91
CA ASP A 402 -6.59 14.70 32.93
C ASP A 402 -7.87 14.73 32.04
N ASN A 403 -8.81 13.84 32.39
CA ASN A 403 -10.05 13.61 31.65
C ASN A 403 -10.95 14.86 31.52
N GLU A 404 -10.91 15.78 32.48
CA GLU A 404 -11.87 16.88 32.55
C GLU A 404 -11.61 17.99 31.52
N ALA A 405 -10.34 18.28 31.24
CA ALA A 405 -9.95 19.29 30.25
C ALA A 405 -10.15 18.79 28.81
N ALA A 406 -9.91 17.48 28.59
CA ALA A 406 -10.21 16.82 27.33
C ALA A 406 -11.72 16.89 27.06
N LEU A 407 -12.56 16.39 27.98
CA LEU A 407 -14.03 16.39 27.84
C LEU A 407 -14.58 17.76 27.45
N ARG A 408 -14.15 18.84 28.12
CA ARG A 408 -14.60 20.21 27.80
C ARG A 408 -14.21 20.68 26.40
N HIS A 409 -13.03 20.30 25.91
CA HIS A 409 -12.58 20.68 24.57
C HIS A 409 -13.35 19.93 23.48
N ILE A 410 -13.71 18.67 23.77
CA ILE A 410 -14.47 17.79 22.88
C ILE A 410 -15.94 18.22 22.83
N ASP A 411 -16.57 18.48 23.97
CA ASP A 411 -17.93 19.01 24.06
C ASP A 411 -18.06 20.33 23.28
N ALA A 412 -17.08 21.22 23.42
CA ALA A 412 -17.05 22.48 22.69
C ALA A 412 -16.97 22.27 21.15
N GLY A 413 -16.19 21.28 20.69
CA GLY A 413 -16.06 20.98 19.26
C GLY A 413 -17.32 20.34 18.66
N ILE A 414 -17.97 19.44 19.41
CA ILE A 414 -19.24 18.81 19.01
C ILE A 414 -20.36 19.85 18.98
N GLN A 415 -20.43 20.71 20.00
CA GLN A 415 -21.41 21.78 20.07
C GLN A 415 -21.25 22.77 18.90
N GLN A 416 -20.02 23.14 18.56
CA GLN A 416 -19.72 24.04 17.43
C GLN A 416 -20.14 23.49 16.06
N ILE A 417 -19.98 22.19 15.84
CA ILE A 417 -20.43 21.55 14.60
C ILE A 417 -21.95 21.37 14.61
N GLY A 418 -22.54 21.00 15.75
CA GLY A 418 -23.99 20.92 15.92
C GLY A 418 -24.70 22.25 15.68
N GLU A 419 -24.16 23.36 16.20
CA GLU A 419 -24.66 24.71 15.96
C GLU A 419 -24.57 25.08 14.47
N PHE A 420 -23.44 24.79 13.81
CA PHE A 420 -23.26 25.04 12.38
C PHE A 420 -24.24 24.21 11.52
N CYS A 421 -24.40 22.92 11.81
CA CYS A 421 -25.39 22.07 11.14
C CYS A 421 -26.82 22.61 11.32
N GLY A 422 -27.15 23.10 12.52
CA GLY A 422 -28.45 23.72 12.81
C GLY A 422 -28.67 25.07 12.10
N GLU A 423 -27.61 25.80 11.73
CA GLU A 423 -27.69 26.98 10.87
C GLU A 423 -27.96 26.60 9.40
N CYS A 424 -27.48 25.45 8.95
CA CYS A 424 -27.66 24.96 7.58
C CYS A 424 -28.97 24.18 7.33
N LEU A 425 -29.66 23.71 8.38
CA LEU A 425 -30.80 22.77 8.28
C LEU A 425 -32.20 23.38 8.54
N ARG A 426 -32.38 24.70 8.41
CA ARG A 426 -33.69 25.31 8.72
C ARG A 426 -34.68 25.22 7.57
N GLU A 427 -35.63 24.31 7.78
CA GLU A 427 -37.01 24.24 7.25
C GLU A 427 -37.18 24.25 5.73
N GLU A 428 -37.09 23.06 5.14
CA GLU A 428 -38.11 22.42 4.30
C GLU A 428 -37.38 21.36 3.46
N HIS A 429 -37.47 20.06 3.76
CA HIS A 429 -37.76 18.98 2.78
C HIS A 429 -37.58 17.54 3.34
N GLY A 430 -38.71 16.83 3.48
CA GLY A 430 -38.86 15.43 3.08
C GLY A 430 -38.24 14.33 3.98
N GLU A 431 -38.94 13.20 4.07
CA GLU A 431 -38.68 12.04 4.95
C GLU A 431 -37.28 11.41 4.90
N ALA A 432 -36.36 11.87 4.03
CA ALA A 432 -34.95 11.47 4.02
C ALA A 432 -34.09 12.16 5.11
N GLU A 433 -34.49 13.34 5.60
CA GLU A 433 -33.75 14.11 6.62
C GLU A 433 -33.95 13.61 8.06
N ASN A 434 -35.07 12.95 8.35
CA ASN A 434 -35.31 12.38 9.69
C ASN A 434 -34.33 11.24 10.02
N ILE A 435 -33.82 10.54 9.00
CA ILE A 435 -32.85 9.45 9.18
C ILE A 435 -31.52 10.00 9.71
N THR A 436 -31.13 11.22 9.34
CA THR A 436 -29.86 11.82 9.77
C THR A 436 -29.95 12.34 11.21
N ARG A 437 -31.09 12.97 11.59
CA ARG A 437 -31.36 13.43 12.97
C ARG A 437 -31.51 12.27 13.95
N GLU A 438 -32.33 11.26 13.62
CA GLU A 438 -32.52 10.08 14.50
C GLU A 438 -31.24 9.26 14.64
N ARG A 439 -30.46 9.10 13.55
CA ARG A 439 -29.19 8.37 13.59
C ARG A 439 -28.11 9.14 14.34
N TYR A 440 -28.08 10.48 14.21
CA TYR A 440 -27.19 11.34 15.00
C TYR A 440 -27.54 11.31 16.50
N LEU A 441 -28.81 11.48 16.86
CA LEU A 441 -29.29 11.43 18.25
C LEU A 441 -29.12 10.02 18.85
N SER A 442 -29.41 8.96 18.10
CA SER A 442 -29.23 7.58 18.55
C SER A 442 -27.76 7.27 18.82
N ASN A 443 -26.84 7.76 17.98
CA ASN A 443 -25.40 7.56 18.19
C ASN A 443 -24.86 8.41 19.36
N LEU A 444 -25.41 9.60 19.59
CA LEU A 444 -25.08 10.44 20.76
C LEU A 444 -25.58 9.83 22.06
N ILE A 445 -26.76 9.18 22.05
CA ILE A 445 -27.31 8.44 23.18
C ILE A 445 -26.48 7.18 23.46
N GLU A 446 -26.09 6.44 22.43
CA GLU A 446 -25.23 5.25 22.55
C GLU A 446 -23.84 5.63 23.10
N PHE A 447 -23.26 6.71 22.57
CA PHE A 447 -21.98 7.27 23.03
C PHE A 447 -22.03 7.77 24.49
N ARG A 448 -23.12 8.43 24.89
CA ARG A 448 -23.29 8.91 26.26
C ARG A 448 -23.54 7.76 27.25
N SER A 449 -24.27 6.73 26.82
CA SER A 449 -24.43 5.48 27.58
C SER A 449 -23.10 4.74 27.74
N ASP A 450 -22.23 4.76 26.73
CA ASP A 450 -20.91 4.13 26.79
C ASP A 450 -19.92 4.94 27.65
N LEU A 451 -20.03 6.27 27.66
CA LEU A 451 -19.29 7.16 28.57
C LEU A 451 -19.74 7.00 30.04
N GLU A 452 -21.05 6.89 30.30
CA GLU A 452 -21.59 6.65 31.64
C GLU A 452 -21.25 5.23 32.15
N ALA A 453 -21.17 4.24 31.25
CA ALA A 453 -20.68 2.89 31.56
C ALA A 453 -19.18 2.86 31.93
N LEU A 454 -18.39 3.81 31.42
CA LEU A 454 -16.97 3.99 31.78
C LEU A 454 -16.79 4.75 33.11
N ASP A 455 -17.75 5.58 33.51
CA ASP A 455 -17.72 6.35 34.77
C ASP A 455 -18.33 5.56 35.97
N THR A 456 -19.24 4.62 35.69
CA THR A 456 -19.92 3.78 36.69
C THR A 456 -19.06 2.66 37.28
N GLU A 457 -17.86 2.37 36.76
CA GLU A 457 -16.87 1.56 37.50
C GLU A 457 -16.28 2.30 38.71
N THR A 458 -16.61 3.59 38.93
CA THR A 458 -15.99 4.44 39.95
C THR A 458 -16.89 5.15 40.97
N ALA A 459 -18.23 5.03 40.96
CA ALA A 459 -19.06 5.74 41.95
C ALA A 459 -20.28 4.96 42.48
N GLU A 460 -20.22 4.54 43.75
CA GLU A 460 -21.40 4.17 44.55
C GLU A 460 -22.19 5.43 44.95
N SER A 461 -23.41 5.64 44.42
CA SER A 461 -24.58 6.16 45.17
C SER A 461 -25.86 6.29 44.31
N GLU A 462 -26.86 5.44 44.58
CA GLU A 462 -28.18 5.37 43.94
C GLU A 462 -29.17 6.50 44.38
N SER A 463 -28.84 7.78 44.24
CA SER A 463 -29.86 8.85 44.47
C SER A 463 -30.03 9.88 43.37
N ASP A 464 -29.18 9.88 42.34
CA ASP A 464 -29.20 10.94 41.32
C ASP A 464 -29.80 10.44 39.98
N GLU A 465 -30.03 9.13 39.84
CA GLU A 465 -30.53 8.50 38.62
C GLU A 465 -32.02 8.80 38.35
N GLU A 466 -32.86 8.81 39.39
CA GLU A 466 -34.30 9.13 39.27
C GLU A 466 -34.56 10.62 39.02
N ASP A 467 -33.74 11.52 39.56
CA ASP A 467 -33.90 12.98 39.37
C ASP A 467 -33.46 13.44 37.96
N ILE A 468 -32.49 12.74 37.34
CA ILE A 468 -31.98 13.06 36.00
C ILE A 468 -32.88 12.47 34.90
N LEU A 469 -33.42 11.25 35.09
CA LEU A 469 -34.44 10.69 34.19
C LEU A 469 -35.71 11.54 34.17
N ALA A 470 -36.10 12.12 35.31
CA ALA A 470 -37.25 13.02 35.40
C ALA A 470 -37.04 14.36 34.65
N GLU A 471 -35.82 14.92 34.65
CA GLU A 471 -35.51 16.16 33.92
C GLU A 471 -35.36 15.93 32.41
N LEU A 472 -34.90 14.74 31.98
CA LEU A 472 -34.82 14.34 30.58
C LEU A 472 -36.21 14.04 29.98
N GLU A 473 -37.11 13.38 30.72
CA GLU A 473 -38.51 13.23 30.31
C GLU A 473 -39.24 14.59 30.25
N ARG A 474 -38.83 15.58 31.06
CA ARG A 474 -39.36 16.95 31.00
C ARG A 474 -38.94 17.67 29.73
N LEU A 475 -37.66 17.56 29.33
CA LEU A 475 -37.11 18.21 28.13
C LEU A 475 -37.60 17.55 26.82
N LEU A 476 -37.89 16.25 26.83
CA LEU A 476 -38.41 15.53 25.66
C LEU A 476 -39.91 15.77 25.39
N ASN A 477 -40.67 16.27 26.37
CA ASN A 477 -42.11 16.49 26.24
C ASN A 477 -42.51 17.98 26.09
N GLU A 478 -41.56 18.92 25.99
CA GLU A 478 -41.85 20.36 25.86
C GLU A 478 -42.11 20.85 24.41
N ASP A 479 -42.13 19.95 23.41
CA ASP A 479 -42.43 20.31 22.00
C ASP A 479 -43.90 20.12 21.58
N ASP A 480 -44.84 19.93 22.53
CA ASP A 480 -46.30 19.97 22.26
C ASP A 480 -47.01 20.97 23.20
N ALA A 481 -46.76 22.28 23.00
CA ALA A 481 -47.62 23.38 23.48
C ALA A 481 -47.50 24.66 22.63
#